data_AF-A0AAU3GFR3-F1
#
_entry.id   AF-A0AAU3GFR3-F1
#
_cell.length_a   1.000
_cell.length_b   1.000
_cell.length_c   1.000
_cell.angle_alpha   90.00
_cell.angle_beta   90.00
_cell.angle_gamma   90.00
#
_symmetry.space_group_name_H-M   'P 1'
#
loop_
_entity.id
_entity.type
_entity.pdbx_description
1 polymer ?
#
loop_
_entity_poly.entity_id
_entity_poly.type
_entity_poly.pdbx_seq_one_letter_code
_entity_poly.pdbx_strand_id
1 'polypeptide(L)'
;MTAPSSRLAIFVTCVLAAFLVAAGGPALAAPEAPLAAAFARAAAAQDVPRDLLVALAYSETHLDGHGGKPSASGGYGVMHLVANRTTHTIERAAELARLPVATLRADTGANILGGAALLRSYADEAGLDAAARKDAGRWYAAVARYGNATTSEVARLYADTVYELLGRGVRAAGVTVAPQEVTADRGAYAQTLDLNAQAASPDYPAASWVAASSSNYTASSRPSSYAIDRVVVHVTQGSYAGTISWFQNPSAQVSAHYVVRSSDGAVTQMVRDKDIAWHAGNWDYNTRSIGIEHEGYVSDASWFTDAMYRSSAALTRAICDKYGIPKDRSHIIGHSQVPGATHTDPGQYWDWTKYMQYVTGGGGTEWSVTVDNATAGKFTAGVNWGTSTYSAQRYGADYRYATPVAASDPAWYRAALPASGAYRVEVWYPADPGYNSSAPYIVATSGGNQTVYVDQRAGGGGWRSLGTFSLNAGDYNVVGLSRWTSGTGYVVADAVRIVRL
;
A
#
# COMPACT_ATOMS: atom_id res chain seq x y z
N MET A 1 63.43 7.95 -58.62
CA MET A 1 63.39 8.35 -57.20
C MET A 1 62.11 9.11 -56.98
N THR A 2 61.35 8.70 -55.95
CA THR A 2 60.43 9.49 -55.12
C THR A 2 59.35 10.38 -55.77
N ALA A 3 58.10 9.99 -55.50
CA ALA A 3 56.84 10.75 -55.55
C ALA A 3 56.78 11.84 -54.43
N PRO A 4 55.59 12.35 -54.00
CA PRO A 4 54.54 13.15 -54.66
C PRO A 4 54.11 14.39 -53.80
N SER A 5 53.14 15.20 -54.25
CA SER A 5 52.12 15.84 -53.36
C SER A 5 51.01 16.64 -54.08
N SER A 6 49.82 16.01 -54.16
CA SER A 6 48.49 16.39 -53.60
C SER A 6 47.79 17.77 -53.76
N ARG A 7 46.44 17.65 -53.91
CA ARG A 7 45.27 18.53 -53.58
C ARG A 7 44.76 19.41 -54.74
N LEU A 8 43.46 19.61 -55.00
CA LEU A 8 42.20 19.42 -54.27
C LEU A 8 41.02 19.45 -55.28
N ALA A 9 39.95 18.67 -55.12
CA ALA A 9 38.67 18.95 -55.80
C ALA A 9 37.48 18.41 -54.98
N ILE A 10 36.51 19.30 -54.74
CA ILE A 10 35.26 19.11 -54.01
C ILE A 10 34.21 18.52 -54.97
N PHE A 11 33.52 17.45 -54.57
CA PHE A 11 32.32 16.97 -55.26
C PHE A 11 31.09 17.07 -54.35
N VAL A 12 30.06 17.73 -54.89
CA VAL A 12 28.69 17.82 -54.36
C VAL A 12 27.95 16.54 -54.77
N THR A 13 27.30 15.88 -53.82
CA THR A 13 26.43 14.72 -54.11
C THR A 13 25.00 15.01 -53.66
N CYS A 14 24.10 15.04 -54.64
CA CYS A 14 22.65 15.10 -54.45
C CYS A 14 22.14 13.80 -53.82
N VAL A 15 21.35 13.90 -52.74
CA VAL A 15 20.61 12.76 -52.16
C VAL A 15 19.14 12.87 -52.57
N LEU A 16 18.65 11.90 -53.35
CA LEU A 16 17.24 11.69 -53.63
C LEU A 16 16.52 11.27 -52.34
N ALA A 17 15.45 11.99 -51.98
CA ALA A 17 14.51 11.56 -50.96
C ALA A 17 13.51 10.57 -51.57
N ALA A 18 13.59 9.30 -51.18
CA ALA A 18 12.55 8.31 -51.44
C ALA A 18 11.53 8.34 -50.30
N PHE A 19 10.29 8.76 -50.59
CA PHE A 19 9.17 8.61 -49.67
C PHE A 19 8.74 7.13 -49.63
N LEU A 20 9.08 6.44 -48.53
CA LEU A 20 8.45 5.17 -48.18
C LEU A 20 7.09 5.46 -47.56
N VAL A 21 6.01 5.15 -48.27
CA VAL A 21 4.68 5.00 -47.67
C VAL A 21 4.69 3.67 -46.92
N ALA A 22 4.93 3.72 -45.61
CA ALA A 22 4.76 2.55 -44.75
C ALA A 22 3.26 2.33 -44.51
N ALA A 23 2.68 1.34 -45.19
CA ALA A 23 1.38 0.82 -44.83
C ALA A 23 1.48 0.21 -43.42
N GLY A 24 0.73 0.78 -42.46
CA GLY A 24 0.66 0.29 -41.09
C GLY A 24 0.03 -1.10 -41.04
N GLY A 25 0.86 -2.13 -40.91
CA GLY A 25 0.41 -3.43 -40.40
C GLY A 25 0.11 -3.33 -38.90
N PRO A 26 -0.80 -4.15 -38.35
CA PRO A 26 -1.03 -4.19 -36.91
C PRO A 26 0.30 -4.52 -36.24
N ALA A 27 0.72 -3.66 -35.31
CA ALA A 27 1.86 -3.97 -34.45
C ALA A 27 1.57 -5.31 -33.76
N LEU A 28 2.38 -6.33 -34.07
CA LEU A 28 2.36 -7.59 -33.33
C LEU A 28 2.61 -7.24 -31.87
N ALA A 29 1.60 -7.44 -31.02
CA ALA A 29 1.73 -7.22 -29.59
C ALA A 29 2.96 -8.00 -29.10
N ALA A 30 3.80 -7.35 -28.30
CA ALA A 30 4.94 -8.01 -27.68
C ALA A 30 4.44 -9.27 -26.94
N PRO A 31 5.20 -10.39 -26.96
CA PRO A 31 4.80 -11.60 -26.25
C PRO A 31 4.55 -11.28 -24.77
N GLU A 32 3.39 -11.68 -24.27
CA GLU A 32 2.97 -11.43 -22.89
C GLU A 32 3.96 -12.10 -21.91
N ALA A 33 4.39 -11.35 -20.88
CA ALA A 33 5.33 -11.87 -19.89
C ALA A 33 4.76 -13.15 -19.22
N PRO A 34 5.59 -14.16 -18.90
CA PRO A 34 5.12 -15.45 -18.38
C PRO A 34 4.16 -15.34 -17.17
N LEU A 35 4.41 -14.36 -16.30
CA LEU A 35 3.58 -14.09 -15.13
C LEU A 35 2.21 -13.48 -15.47
N ALA A 36 2.17 -12.50 -16.38
CA ALA A 36 0.92 -11.90 -16.84
C ALA A 36 0.00 -12.94 -17.50
N ALA A 37 0.57 -13.81 -18.33
CA ALA A 37 -0.15 -14.92 -18.94
C ALA A 37 -0.66 -15.95 -17.91
N ALA A 38 0.08 -16.18 -16.81
CA ALA A 38 -0.37 -17.06 -15.73
C ALA A 38 -1.61 -16.51 -15.01
N PHE A 39 -1.64 -15.20 -14.71
CA PHE A 39 -2.83 -14.54 -14.17
C PHE A 39 -4.02 -14.62 -15.12
N ALA A 40 -3.81 -14.37 -16.42
CA ALA A 40 -4.87 -14.47 -17.41
C ALA A 40 -5.47 -15.88 -17.48
N ARG A 41 -4.63 -16.92 -17.49
CA ARG A 41 -5.09 -18.32 -17.50
C ARG A 41 -5.85 -18.69 -16.23
N ALA A 42 -5.33 -18.34 -15.05
CA ALA A 42 -5.98 -18.67 -13.78
C ALA A 42 -7.32 -17.94 -13.62
N ALA A 43 -7.37 -16.66 -13.96
CA ALA A 43 -8.58 -15.85 -13.95
C ALA A 43 -9.67 -16.45 -14.86
N ALA A 44 -9.30 -16.83 -16.09
CA ALA A 44 -10.22 -17.48 -17.02
C ALA A 44 -10.68 -18.86 -16.52
N ALA A 45 -9.77 -19.67 -15.96
CA ALA A 45 -10.09 -21.01 -15.47
C ALA A 45 -11.05 -21.02 -14.27
N GLN A 46 -10.95 -20.01 -13.39
CA GLN A 46 -11.71 -19.93 -12.15
C GLN A 46 -12.85 -18.91 -12.19
N ASP A 47 -13.03 -18.23 -13.33
CA ASP A 47 -14.03 -17.17 -13.52
C ASP A 47 -13.93 -16.10 -12.41
N VAL A 48 -12.69 -15.62 -12.23
CA VAL A 48 -12.28 -14.55 -11.31
C VAL A 48 -11.84 -13.33 -12.15
N PRO A 49 -12.18 -12.08 -11.78
CA PRO A 49 -11.63 -10.91 -12.44
C PRO A 49 -10.10 -10.88 -12.35
N ARG A 50 -9.43 -10.87 -13.50
CA ARG A 50 -7.97 -10.96 -13.60
C ARG A 50 -7.26 -9.87 -12.79
N ASP A 51 -7.73 -8.63 -12.91
CA ASP A 51 -7.07 -7.49 -12.26
C ASP A 51 -7.24 -7.50 -10.74
N LEU A 52 -8.37 -8.01 -10.24
CA LEU A 52 -8.57 -8.25 -8.81
C LEU A 52 -7.60 -9.31 -8.28
N LEU A 53 -7.42 -10.40 -9.03
CA LEU A 53 -6.48 -11.47 -8.68
C LEU A 53 -5.03 -10.95 -8.62
N VAL A 54 -4.65 -10.06 -9.55
CA VAL A 54 -3.33 -9.42 -9.55
C VAL A 54 -3.18 -8.44 -8.39
N ALA A 55 -4.17 -7.60 -8.12
CA ALA A 55 -4.12 -6.65 -7.00
C ALA A 55 -4.01 -7.37 -5.65
N LEU A 56 -4.74 -8.48 -5.49
CA LEU A 56 -4.62 -9.36 -4.33
C LEU A 56 -3.20 -9.93 -4.20
N ALA A 57 -2.68 -10.57 -5.26
CA ALA A 57 -1.33 -11.13 -5.25
C ALA A 57 -0.24 -10.08 -5.01
N TYR A 58 -0.41 -8.87 -5.54
CA TYR A 58 0.49 -7.75 -5.29
C TYR A 58 0.41 -7.34 -3.81
N SER A 59 -0.78 -7.24 -3.22
CA SER A 59 -0.93 -6.94 -1.79
C SER A 59 -0.27 -7.97 -0.87
N GLU A 60 -0.16 -9.22 -1.31
CA GLU A 60 0.46 -10.29 -0.51
C GLU A 60 1.98 -10.27 -0.59
N THR A 61 2.52 -10.17 -1.81
CA THR A 61 3.92 -10.51 -2.08
C THR A 61 4.63 -9.54 -3.04
N HIS A 62 3.99 -8.46 -3.47
CA HIS A 62 4.46 -7.64 -4.60
C HIS A 62 4.72 -8.48 -5.87
N LEU A 63 3.99 -9.59 -6.02
CA LEU A 63 4.16 -10.59 -7.08
C LEU A 63 5.48 -11.39 -7.02
N ASP A 64 6.11 -11.47 -5.84
CA ASP A 64 7.27 -12.34 -5.60
C ASP A 64 6.83 -13.78 -5.26
N GLY A 65 7.38 -14.76 -5.99
CA GLY A 65 7.15 -16.18 -5.73
C GLY A 65 8.05 -16.77 -4.63
N HIS A 66 8.98 -15.98 -4.08
CA HIS A 66 9.94 -16.35 -3.02
C HIS A 66 10.81 -17.57 -3.33
N GLY A 67 10.99 -17.90 -4.61
CA GLY A 67 11.72 -19.09 -5.05
C GLY A 67 11.19 -20.39 -4.43
N GLY A 68 9.88 -20.45 -4.12
CA GLY A 68 9.21 -21.59 -3.50
C GLY A 68 9.50 -21.80 -2.01
N LYS A 69 10.16 -20.84 -1.36
CA LYS A 69 10.36 -20.83 0.10
C LYS A 69 9.14 -20.21 0.79
N PRO A 70 8.81 -20.64 2.02
CA PRO A 70 7.74 -20.03 2.78
C PRO A 70 8.12 -18.65 3.31
N SER A 71 7.10 -17.81 3.51
CA SER A 71 7.14 -16.63 4.38
C SER A 71 7.27 -17.04 5.86
N ALA A 72 7.48 -16.06 6.75
CA ALA A 72 7.54 -16.30 8.19
C ALA A 72 6.27 -16.96 8.76
N SER A 73 5.11 -16.73 8.13
CA SER A 73 3.84 -17.33 8.52
C SER A 73 3.52 -18.65 7.81
N GLY A 74 4.43 -19.18 6.98
CA GLY A 74 4.23 -20.41 6.22
C GLY A 74 3.44 -20.23 4.90
N GLY A 75 3.37 -19.01 4.37
CA GLY A 75 2.77 -18.67 3.08
C GLY A 75 3.71 -18.90 1.91
N TYR A 76 3.20 -19.41 0.79
CA TYR A 76 4.01 -19.77 -0.39
C TYR A 76 3.53 -19.08 -1.66
N GLY A 77 4.51 -18.69 -2.49
CA GLY A 77 4.31 -18.14 -3.82
C GLY A 77 3.58 -16.79 -3.84
N VAL A 78 3.27 -16.30 -5.04
CA VAL A 78 2.73 -14.95 -5.23
C VAL A 78 1.34 -14.73 -4.61
N MET A 79 0.59 -15.82 -4.39
CA MET A 79 -0.73 -15.79 -3.76
C MET A 79 -0.66 -16.02 -2.25
N HIS A 80 0.54 -16.19 -1.66
CA HIS A 80 0.75 -16.46 -0.24
C HIS A 80 -0.16 -17.55 0.33
N LEU A 81 -0.20 -18.71 -0.33
CA LEU A 81 -0.99 -19.85 0.15
C LEU A 81 -0.31 -20.46 1.37
N VAL A 82 -1.02 -20.47 2.51
CA VAL A 82 -0.46 -20.76 3.82
C VAL A 82 -0.61 -22.24 4.20
N ALA A 83 0.48 -22.82 4.69
CA ALA A 83 0.50 -24.06 5.44
C ALA A 83 1.23 -23.85 6.78
N ASN A 84 0.48 -23.81 7.87
CA ASN A 84 1.01 -23.81 9.22
C ASN A 84 0.07 -24.60 10.17
N ARG A 85 0.29 -24.54 11.48
CA ARG A 85 -0.48 -25.35 12.46
C ARG A 85 -1.97 -24.99 12.55
N THR A 86 -2.36 -23.80 12.13
CA THR A 86 -3.73 -23.29 12.28
C THR A 86 -4.39 -22.91 10.96
N THR A 87 -3.60 -22.67 9.91
CA THR A 87 -4.07 -22.24 8.59
C THR A 87 -3.56 -23.18 7.51
N HIS A 88 -4.48 -23.69 6.69
CA HIS A 88 -4.25 -24.72 5.68
C HIS A 88 -4.81 -24.31 4.31
N THR A 89 -4.57 -23.07 3.90
CA THR A 89 -5.13 -22.54 2.64
C THR A 89 -4.46 -23.14 1.42
N ILE A 90 -3.19 -23.57 1.50
CA ILE A 90 -2.53 -24.26 0.38
C ILE A 90 -3.08 -25.67 0.14
N GLU A 91 -3.44 -26.41 1.19
CA GLU A 91 -4.08 -27.71 1.08
C GLU A 91 -5.47 -27.58 0.44
N ARG A 92 -6.24 -26.58 0.88
CA ARG A 92 -7.55 -26.29 0.28
C ARG A 92 -7.43 -25.85 -1.18
N ALA A 93 -6.47 -24.98 -1.49
CA ALA A 93 -6.20 -24.54 -2.87
C ALA A 93 -5.77 -25.71 -3.77
N ALA A 94 -4.93 -26.62 -3.25
CA ALA A 94 -4.50 -27.83 -3.94
C ALA A 94 -5.69 -28.75 -4.29
N GLU A 95 -6.62 -28.96 -3.35
CA GLU A 95 -7.84 -29.72 -3.58
C GLU A 95 -8.71 -29.07 -4.68
N LEU A 96 -8.98 -27.77 -4.56
CA LEU A 96 -9.82 -27.01 -5.48
C LEU A 96 -9.22 -26.96 -6.89
N ALA A 97 -7.91 -26.75 -7.01
CA ALA A 97 -7.21 -26.73 -8.30
C ALA A 97 -6.86 -28.11 -8.85
N ARG A 98 -7.07 -29.18 -8.06
CA ARG A 98 -6.68 -30.57 -8.37
C ARG A 98 -5.19 -30.70 -8.70
N LEU A 99 -4.35 -30.06 -7.88
CA LEU A 99 -2.90 -30.06 -8.01
C LEU A 99 -2.24 -30.48 -6.69
N PRO A 100 -1.07 -31.14 -6.72
CA PRO A 100 -0.33 -31.44 -5.50
C PRO A 100 0.13 -30.16 -4.78
N VAL A 101 0.12 -30.17 -3.44
CA VAL A 101 0.66 -29.07 -2.61
C VAL A 101 2.11 -28.74 -2.99
N ALA A 102 2.93 -29.76 -3.27
CA ALA A 102 4.31 -29.55 -3.70
C ALA A 102 4.42 -28.72 -4.99
N THR A 103 3.49 -28.89 -5.93
CA THR A 103 3.44 -28.10 -7.16
C THR A 103 3.06 -26.66 -6.89
N LEU A 104 2.08 -26.40 -6.00
CA LEU A 104 1.68 -25.05 -5.59
C LEU A 104 2.80 -24.29 -4.87
N ARG A 105 3.73 -25.00 -4.21
CA ARG A 105 4.91 -24.38 -3.58
C ARG A 105 5.98 -24.01 -4.59
N ALA A 106 6.20 -24.84 -5.61
CA ALA A 106 7.36 -24.71 -6.50
C ALA A 106 7.08 -23.94 -7.79
N ASP A 107 5.83 -23.96 -8.30
CA ASP A 107 5.48 -23.36 -9.58
C ASP A 107 4.55 -22.15 -9.40
N THR A 108 4.99 -20.99 -9.88
CA THR A 108 4.23 -19.73 -9.78
C THR A 108 2.88 -19.81 -10.47
N GLY A 109 2.78 -20.47 -11.63
CA GLY A 109 1.50 -20.59 -12.35
C GLY A 109 0.47 -21.44 -11.61
N ALA A 110 0.91 -22.57 -11.04
CA ALA A 110 0.13 -23.44 -10.20
C ALA A 110 -0.30 -22.74 -8.90
N ASN A 111 0.59 -21.95 -8.30
CA ASN A 111 0.27 -21.12 -7.15
C ASN A 111 -0.85 -20.11 -7.45
N ILE A 112 -0.75 -19.39 -8.57
CA ILE A 112 -1.79 -18.45 -9.03
C ILE A 112 -3.12 -19.18 -9.28
N LEU A 113 -3.09 -20.33 -9.96
CA LEU A 113 -4.28 -21.13 -10.21
C LEU A 113 -4.94 -21.61 -8.91
N GLY A 114 -4.14 -22.08 -7.94
CA GLY A 114 -4.60 -22.46 -6.61
C GLY A 114 -5.23 -21.30 -5.85
N GLY A 115 -4.58 -20.14 -5.84
CA GLY A 115 -5.11 -18.93 -5.22
C GLY A 115 -6.39 -18.44 -5.87
N ALA A 116 -6.47 -18.48 -7.20
CA ALA A 116 -7.70 -18.14 -7.93
C ALA A 116 -8.84 -19.11 -7.60
N ALA A 117 -8.56 -20.41 -7.49
CA ALA A 117 -9.57 -21.42 -7.13
C ALA A 117 -10.06 -21.23 -5.69
N LEU A 118 -9.15 -20.91 -4.77
CA LEU A 118 -9.50 -20.59 -3.38
C LEU A 118 -10.38 -19.34 -3.29
N LEU A 119 -9.98 -18.23 -3.93
CA LEU A 119 -10.76 -17.00 -3.96
C LEU A 119 -12.14 -17.23 -4.57
N ARG A 120 -12.21 -18.03 -5.65
CA ARG A 120 -13.47 -18.41 -6.27
C ARG A 120 -14.38 -19.19 -5.32
N SER A 121 -13.84 -20.13 -4.54
CA SER A 121 -14.63 -20.88 -3.56
C SER A 121 -15.27 -19.96 -2.51
N TYR A 122 -14.56 -18.91 -2.08
CA TYR A 122 -15.13 -17.92 -1.15
C TYR A 122 -16.21 -17.06 -1.79
N ALA A 123 -16.10 -16.75 -3.09
CA ALA A 123 -17.16 -16.07 -3.82
C ALA A 123 -18.43 -16.94 -3.97
N ASP A 124 -18.27 -18.24 -4.25
CA ASP A 124 -19.38 -19.18 -4.32
C ASP A 124 -20.07 -19.31 -2.95
N GLU A 125 -19.30 -19.40 -1.85
CA GLU A 125 -19.83 -19.42 -0.48
C GLU A 125 -20.55 -18.11 -0.10
N ALA A 126 -20.12 -16.98 -0.66
CA ALA A 126 -20.79 -15.69 -0.53
C ALA A 126 -22.02 -15.55 -1.46
N GLY A 127 -22.35 -16.57 -2.25
CA GLY A 127 -23.52 -16.60 -3.12
C GLY A 127 -23.38 -15.84 -4.44
N LEU A 128 -22.15 -15.55 -4.89
CA LEU A 128 -21.94 -14.89 -6.18
C LEU A 128 -22.16 -15.88 -7.33
N ASP A 129 -23.18 -15.63 -8.15
CA ASP A 129 -23.39 -16.34 -9.40
C ASP A 129 -22.44 -15.89 -10.53
N ALA A 130 -22.55 -16.51 -11.71
CA ALA A 130 -21.69 -16.21 -12.85
C ALA A 130 -21.81 -14.78 -13.37
N ALA A 131 -22.97 -14.14 -13.22
CA ALA A 131 -23.17 -12.76 -13.65
C ALA A 131 -22.54 -11.80 -12.63
N ALA A 132 -22.81 -12.01 -11.34
CA ALA A 132 -22.26 -11.21 -10.24
C ALA A 132 -20.72 -11.24 -10.22
N ARG A 133 -20.10 -12.38 -10.57
CA ARG A 133 -18.65 -12.51 -10.64
C ARG A 133 -17.97 -11.64 -11.69
N LYS A 134 -18.68 -11.13 -12.69
CA LYS A 134 -18.13 -10.20 -13.67
C LYS A 134 -17.89 -8.80 -13.09
N ASP A 135 -18.55 -8.46 -11.99
CA ASP A 135 -18.36 -7.20 -11.29
C ASP A 135 -17.35 -7.38 -10.15
N ALA A 136 -16.15 -6.81 -10.32
CA ALA A 136 -15.10 -6.84 -9.31
C ALA A 136 -15.54 -6.23 -7.96
N GLY A 137 -16.50 -5.30 -7.95
CA GLY A 137 -17.06 -4.70 -6.74
C GLY A 137 -17.73 -5.74 -5.82
N ARG A 138 -18.31 -6.80 -6.38
CA ARG A 138 -19.05 -7.84 -5.64
C ARG A 138 -18.15 -8.81 -4.87
N TRP A 139 -16.86 -8.85 -5.17
CA TRP A 139 -15.92 -9.82 -4.60
C TRP A 139 -15.40 -9.46 -3.20
N TYR A 140 -15.78 -8.30 -2.65
CA TYR A 140 -15.17 -7.76 -1.44
C TYR A 140 -15.19 -8.74 -0.26
N ALA A 141 -16.31 -9.41 -0.02
CA ALA A 141 -16.42 -10.41 1.06
C ALA A 141 -15.50 -11.62 0.83
N ALA A 142 -15.33 -12.06 -0.41
CA ALA A 142 -14.41 -13.15 -0.75
C ALA A 142 -12.94 -12.75 -0.54
N VAL A 143 -12.59 -11.50 -0.90
CA VAL A 143 -11.26 -10.92 -0.67
C VAL A 143 -10.98 -10.76 0.83
N ALA A 144 -11.94 -10.21 1.59
CA ALA A 144 -11.82 -10.05 3.04
C ALA A 144 -11.60 -11.41 3.74
N ARG A 145 -12.28 -12.45 3.27
CA ARG A 145 -12.09 -13.82 3.75
C ARG A 145 -10.74 -14.41 3.36
N TYR A 146 -10.23 -14.10 2.17
CA TYR A 146 -8.93 -14.58 1.69
C TYR A 146 -7.79 -14.21 2.62
N GLY A 147 -7.80 -12.98 3.16
CA GLY A 147 -6.80 -12.51 4.12
C GLY A 147 -6.76 -13.29 5.45
N ASN A 148 -7.74 -14.18 5.70
CA ASN A 148 -7.78 -15.10 6.84
C ASN A 148 -7.56 -14.39 8.19
N ALA A 149 -8.16 -13.22 8.34
CA ALA A 149 -8.07 -12.41 9.54
C ALA A 149 -9.01 -12.92 10.64
N THR A 150 -8.58 -12.81 11.90
CA THR A 150 -9.39 -13.26 13.06
C THR A 150 -10.45 -12.24 13.51
N THR A 151 -10.37 -11.01 13.02
CA THR A 151 -11.26 -9.89 13.36
C THR A 151 -11.78 -9.23 12.09
N SER A 152 -12.98 -8.65 12.15
CA SER A 152 -13.60 -8.04 10.97
C SER A 152 -12.87 -6.79 10.50
N GLU A 153 -12.24 -6.06 11.42
CA GLU A 153 -11.47 -4.85 11.22
C GLU A 153 -10.21 -5.14 10.38
N VAL A 154 -9.52 -6.24 10.70
CA VAL A 154 -8.33 -6.67 9.94
C VAL A 154 -8.73 -7.27 8.58
N ALA A 155 -9.87 -7.99 8.52
CA ALA A 155 -10.41 -8.47 7.24
C ALA A 155 -10.80 -7.29 6.31
N ARG A 156 -11.42 -6.25 6.86
CA ARG A 156 -11.72 -5.00 6.16
C ARG A 156 -10.44 -4.30 5.69
N LEU A 157 -9.45 -4.16 6.57
CA LEU A 157 -8.14 -3.57 6.25
C LEU A 157 -7.47 -4.28 5.06
N TYR A 158 -7.49 -5.61 5.05
CA TYR A 158 -6.95 -6.42 3.96
C TYR A 158 -7.70 -6.14 2.64
N ALA A 159 -9.03 -6.23 2.65
CA ALA A 159 -9.83 -6.00 1.45
C ALA A 159 -9.71 -4.55 0.95
N ASP A 160 -9.80 -3.55 1.82
CA ASP A 160 -9.62 -2.15 1.44
C ASP A 160 -8.24 -1.92 0.77
N THR A 161 -7.17 -2.56 1.25
CA THR A 161 -5.84 -2.48 0.61
C THR A 161 -5.85 -3.04 -0.82
N VAL A 162 -6.52 -4.16 -1.07
CA VAL A 162 -6.65 -4.75 -2.43
C VAL A 162 -7.45 -3.84 -3.36
N TYR A 163 -8.54 -3.26 -2.88
CA TYR A 163 -9.38 -2.36 -3.70
C TYR A 163 -8.70 -1.00 -3.94
N GLU A 164 -7.90 -0.50 -3.00
CA GLU A 164 -7.05 0.68 -3.23
C GLU A 164 -6.01 0.41 -4.34
N LEU A 165 -5.42 -0.79 -4.38
CA LEU A 165 -4.50 -1.20 -5.46
C LEU A 165 -5.21 -1.30 -6.82
N LEU A 166 -6.44 -1.80 -6.87
CA LEU A 166 -7.27 -1.74 -8.08
C LEU A 166 -7.53 -0.30 -8.54
N GLY A 167 -7.87 0.57 -7.58
CA GLY A 167 -8.11 1.99 -7.82
C GLY A 167 -6.92 2.71 -8.44
N ARG A 168 -5.70 2.40 -7.95
CA ARG A 168 -4.44 3.02 -8.39
C ARG A 168 -3.79 2.33 -9.59
N GLY A 169 -4.16 1.07 -9.84
CA GLY A 169 -3.47 0.19 -10.76
C GLY A 169 -2.15 -0.36 -10.21
N VAL A 170 -1.63 -1.39 -10.86
CA VAL A 170 -0.40 -2.10 -10.47
C VAL A 170 0.53 -2.16 -11.68
N ARG A 171 1.82 -1.90 -11.48
CA ARG A 171 2.87 -2.05 -12.51
C ARG A 171 4.10 -2.66 -11.88
N ALA A 172 4.20 -3.99 -11.92
CA ALA A 172 5.29 -4.72 -11.27
C ALA A 172 5.53 -6.07 -11.97
N ALA A 173 6.78 -6.57 -11.95
CA ALA A 173 7.14 -7.90 -12.47
C ALA A 173 6.61 -8.22 -13.89
N GLY A 174 6.53 -7.22 -14.77
CA GLY A 174 5.99 -7.39 -16.14
C GLY A 174 4.46 -7.51 -16.22
N VAL A 175 3.75 -7.30 -15.11
CA VAL A 175 2.29 -7.32 -15.00
C VAL A 175 1.79 -5.88 -14.86
N THR A 176 0.78 -5.53 -15.66
CA THR A 176 0.10 -4.23 -15.57
C THR A 176 -1.38 -4.42 -15.27
N VAL A 177 -1.91 -3.60 -14.36
CA VAL A 177 -3.33 -3.36 -14.09
C VAL A 177 -3.52 -1.85 -14.25
N ALA A 178 -4.41 -1.43 -15.15
CA ALA A 178 -4.75 -0.03 -15.28
C ALA A 178 -5.54 0.43 -14.03
N PRO A 179 -5.44 1.71 -13.62
CA PRO A 179 -6.32 2.26 -12.59
C PRO A 179 -7.80 2.03 -12.96
N GLN A 180 -8.60 1.52 -12.02
CA GLN A 180 -10.02 1.20 -12.25
C GLN A 180 -10.93 1.88 -11.22
N GLU A 181 -12.03 2.44 -11.70
CA GLU A 181 -13.12 2.84 -10.82
C GLU A 181 -13.88 1.58 -10.39
N VAL A 182 -13.69 1.16 -9.14
CA VAL A 182 -14.38 -0.01 -8.58
C VAL A 182 -15.08 0.41 -7.30
N THR A 183 -16.41 0.31 -7.28
CA THR A 183 -17.18 0.48 -6.06
C THR A 183 -17.21 -0.85 -5.32
N ALA A 184 -16.45 -0.93 -4.23
CA ALA A 184 -16.46 -2.08 -3.33
C ALA A 184 -17.82 -2.26 -2.66
N ASP A 185 -18.46 -3.42 -2.87
CA ASP A 185 -19.63 -3.85 -2.09
C ASP A 185 -19.17 -4.43 -0.75
N ARG A 186 -18.97 -3.54 0.23
CA ARG A 186 -18.48 -3.93 1.55
C ARG A 186 -19.47 -4.79 2.35
N GLY A 187 -20.75 -4.83 1.97
CA GLY A 187 -21.78 -5.53 2.74
C GLY A 187 -21.70 -5.21 4.24
N ALA A 188 -21.60 -6.26 5.06
CA ALA A 188 -21.47 -6.12 6.51
C ALA A 188 -20.23 -5.34 6.99
N TYR A 189 -19.12 -5.38 6.22
CA TYR A 189 -17.89 -4.65 6.57
C TYR A 189 -18.03 -3.13 6.47
N ALA A 190 -19.09 -2.61 5.84
CA ALA A 190 -19.33 -1.17 5.78
C ALA A 190 -19.49 -0.53 7.17
N GLN A 191 -19.98 -1.31 8.15
CA GLN A 191 -20.18 -0.87 9.54
C GLN A 191 -18.99 -1.18 10.46
N THR A 192 -18.04 -1.98 9.98
CA THR A 192 -16.81 -2.33 10.72
C THR A 192 -15.92 -1.10 10.85
N LEU A 193 -15.15 -0.98 11.93
CA LEU A 193 -14.16 0.09 12.07
C LEU A 193 -13.15 0.10 10.92
N ASP A 194 -12.93 1.26 10.31
CA ASP A 194 -11.89 1.47 9.31
C ASP A 194 -10.55 1.82 9.98
N LEU A 195 -9.67 0.82 10.06
CA LEU A 195 -8.33 0.98 10.63
C LEU A 195 -7.42 1.89 9.80
N ASN A 196 -7.74 2.18 8.54
CA ASN A 196 -7.05 3.19 7.74
C ASN A 196 -7.52 4.62 8.08
N ALA A 197 -8.70 4.77 8.71
CA ALA A 197 -9.29 6.06 9.08
C ALA A 197 -8.87 6.57 10.44
N GLN A 198 -8.71 5.65 11.38
CA GLN A 198 -8.87 5.96 12.80
C GLN A 198 -7.58 5.63 13.55
N ALA A 199 -6.71 6.64 13.62
CA ALA A 199 -5.53 6.62 14.46
C ALA A 199 -5.91 7.06 15.89
N ALA A 200 -5.74 6.16 16.86
CA ALA A 200 -5.93 6.43 18.29
C ALA A 200 -5.32 5.30 19.14
N SER A 201 -4.04 4.97 18.91
CA SER A 201 -3.38 3.96 19.73
C SER A 201 -3.01 4.52 21.11
N PRO A 202 -2.97 3.67 22.14
CA PRO A 202 -2.77 4.17 23.49
C PRO A 202 -1.36 4.70 23.80
N ASP A 203 -0.33 4.23 23.09
CA ASP A 203 1.05 4.68 23.33
C ASP A 203 1.62 5.56 22.21
N TYR A 204 0.99 5.56 21.03
CA TYR A 204 1.34 6.41 19.90
C TYR A 204 0.07 6.81 19.13
N PRO A 205 -0.54 7.99 19.43
CA PRO A 205 -1.86 8.36 18.92
C PRO A 205 -2.03 8.33 17.40
N ALA A 206 -0.93 8.45 16.63
CA ALA A 206 -0.95 8.37 15.17
C ALA A 206 -1.02 6.94 14.61
N ALA A 207 -0.95 5.91 15.46
CA ALA A 207 -1.20 4.52 15.08
C ALA A 207 -2.66 4.11 15.34
N SER A 208 -3.11 3.08 14.62
CA SER A 208 -4.32 2.33 14.94
C SER A 208 -4.03 1.31 16.05
N TRP A 209 -5.05 0.84 16.77
CA TRP A 209 -4.89 -0.18 17.81
C TRP A 209 -5.55 -1.49 17.42
N VAL A 210 -4.77 -2.58 17.38
CA VAL A 210 -5.27 -3.94 17.19
C VAL A 210 -4.48 -4.87 18.10
N ALA A 211 -5.08 -5.33 19.20
CA ALA A 211 -4.36 -6.14 20.17
C ALA A 211 -3.84 -7.46 19.56
N ALA A 212 -2.57 -7.78 19.81
CA ALA A 212 -2.03 -9.12 19.64
C ALA A 212 -2.69 -10.09 20.63
N SER A 213 -2.61 -11.39 20.35
CA SER A 213 -3.06 -12.42 21.29
C SER A 213 -2.27 -12.31 22.61
N SER A 214 -2.97 -12.42 23.74
CA SER A 214 -2.32 -12.48 25.06
C SER A 214 -1.40 -13.68 25.23
N SER A 215 -1.47 -14.67 24.33
CA SER A 215 -0.54 -15.80 24.28
C SER A 215 0.78 -15.50 23.58
N ASN A 216 0.96 -14.29 23.03
CA ASN A 216 2.11 -13.91 22.20
C ASN A 216 2.99 -12.81 22.82
N TYR A 217 2.72 -12.38 24.06
CA TYR A 217 3.53 -11.40 24.78
C TYR A 217 3.48 -11.67 26.29
N THR A 218 4.39 -11.05 27.05
CA THR A 218 4.39 -11.14 28.53
C THR A 218 3.88 -9.84 29.13
N ALA A 219 2.81 -9.90 29.91
CA ALA A 219 2.33 -8.75 30.66
C ALA A 219 3.41 -8.22 31.62
N SER A 220 3.59 -6.90 31.68
CA SER A 220 4.62 -6.26 32.50
C SER A 220 4.22 -4.85 32.92
N SER A 221 5.13 -4.17 33.64
CA SER A 221 4.98 -2.81 34.15
C SER A 221 6.10 -1.89 33.66
N ARG A 222 6.63 -2.11 32.45
CA ARG A 222 7.71 -1.29 31.91
C ARG A 222 7.25 0.18 31.80
N PRO A 223 8.16 1.15 32.04
CA PRO A 223 9.60 0.98 32.23
C PRO A 223 10.04 0.65 33.67
N SER A 224 9.11 0.43 34.62
CA SER A 224 9.48 0.20 36.04
C SER A 224 10.10 -1.18 36.30
N SER A 225 9.62 -2.21 35.62
CA SER A 225 10.17 -3.59 35.72
C SER A 225 11.46 -3.76 34.93
N TYR A 226 11.54 -3.11 33.77
CA TYR A 226 12.71 -3.06 32.90
C TYR A 226 12.73 -1.70 32.19
N ALA A 227 13.89 -1.04 32.19
CA ALA A 227 14.07 0.14 31.36
C ALA A 227 13.89 -0.21 29.88
N ILE A 228 13.19 0.64 29.14
CA ILE A 228 13.10 0.57 27.69
C ILE A 228 14.20 1.46 27.14
N ASP A 229 15.26 0.86 26.59
CA ASP A 229 16.46 1.58 26.19
C ASP A 229 16.86 1.36 24.73
N ARG A 230 16.07 0.61 23.97
CA ARG A 230 16.36 0.40 22.54
C ARG A 230 15.10 0.19 21.70
N VAL A 231 15.28 0.39 20.40
CA VAL A 231 14.30 0.04 19.37
C VAL A 231 14.93 -1.03 18.48
N VAL A 232 14.17 -2.09 18.19
CA VAL A 232 14.59 -3.14 17.25
C VAL A 232 13.73 -3.05 16.00
N VAL A 233 14.38 -2.85 14.85
CA VAL A 233 13.76 -2.78 13.53
C VAL A 233 13.76 -4.16 12.90
N HIS A 234 12.58 -4.57 12.44
CA HIS A 234 12.32 -5.86 11.82
C HIS A 234 11.72 -5.71 10.43
N VAL A 235 11.80 -6.76 9.62
CA VAL A 235 11.04 -6.93 8.38
C VAL A 235 10.29 -8.25 8.47
N THR A 236 8.98 -8.20 8.23
CA THR A 236 8.05 -9.28 8.59
C THR A 236 8.17 -10.51 7.71
N GLN A 237 8.71 -10.37 6.49
CA GLN A 237 8.62 -11.38 5.43
C GLN A 237 7.16 -11.70 5.07
N GLY A 238 6.31 -10.67 4.98
CA GLY A 238 4.88 -10.79 4.64
C GLY A 238 4.14 -9.45 4.58
N SER A 239 2.84 -9.49 4.29
CA SER A 239 1.97 -8.30 4.18
C SER A 239 1.57 -7.71 5.53
N TYR A 240 1.24 -6.42 5.58
CA TYR A 240 0.83 -5.70 6.79
C TYR A 240 -0.35 -6.36 7.51
N ALA A 241 -1.44 -6.62 6.79
CA ALA A 241 -2.61 -7.29 7.36
C ALA A 241 -2.31 -8.75 7.75
N GLY A 242 -1.46 -9.44 6.98
CA GLY A 242 -0.99 -10.79 7.30
C GLY A 242 -0.20 -10.85 8.60
N THR A 243 0.71 -9.91 8.83
CA THR A 243 1.47 -9.78 10.09
C THR A 243 0.55 -9.52 11.27
N ILE A 244 -0.41 -8.59 11.13
CA ILE A 244 -1.39 -8.29 12.18
C ILE A 244 -2.20 -9.56 12.51
N SER A 245 -2.71 -10.26 11.49
CA SER A 245 -3.44 -11.52 11.69
C SER A 245 -2.57 -12.59 12.39
N TRP A 246 -1.28 -12.69 12.00
CA TRP A 246 -0.34 -13.64 12.61
C TRP A 246 -0.12 -13.37 14.10
N PHE A 247 0.02 -12.11 14.51
CA PHE A 247 0.16 -11.76 15.92
C PHE A 247 -1.13 -11.96 16.74
N GLN A 248 -2.30 -12.07 16.10
CA GLN A 248 -3.55 -12.48 16.74
C GLN A 248 -3.69 -14.00 16.88
N ASN A 249 -2.90 -14.80 16.17
CA ASN A 249 -2.90 -16.25 16.29
C ASN A 249 -2.20 -16.69 17.60
N PRO A 250 -2.89 -17.30 18.58
CA PRO A 250 -2.27 -17.74 19.83
C PRO A 250 -1.19 -18.81 19.64
N SER A 251 -1.18 -19.52 18.51
CA SER A 251 -0.15 -20.51 18.18
C SER A 251 1.13 -19.89 17.59
N ALA A 252 1.13 -18.59 17.27
CA ALA A 252 2.28 -17.93 16.67
C ALA A 252 3.46 -17.83 17.65
N GLN A 253 3.16 -17.59 18.94
CA GLN A 253 4.16 -17.45 20.00
C GLN A 253 5.23 -16.38 19.67
N VAL A 254 4.82 -15.33 18.95
CA VAL A 254 5.63 -14.16 18.57
C VAL A 254 4.72 -12.93 18.44
N SER A 255 5.27 -11.75 18.71
CA SER A 255 4.58 -10.46 18.51
C SER A 255 5.59 -9.32 18.43
N ALA A 256 5.17 -8.17 17.89
CA ALA A 256 5.88 -6.91 18.02
C ALA A 256 4.95 -5.82 18.58
N HIS A 257 5.52 -4.68 18.97
CA HIS A 257 4.72 -3.57 19.50
C HIS A 257 4.00 -2.83 18.38
N TYR A 258 4.67 -2.66 17.25
CA TYR A 258 4.15 -1.92 16.10
C TYR A 258 4.42 -2.65 14.80
N VAL A 259 3.51 -2.49 13.83
CA VAL A 259 3.66 -2.90 12.44
C VAL A 259 3.52 -1.67 11.56
N VAL A 260 4.32 -1.54 10.49
CA VAL A 260 4.34 -0.41 9.56
C VAL A 260 4.11 -0.89 8.13
N ARG A 261 3.14 -0.27 7.44
CA ARG A 261 2.80 -0.55 6.05
C ARG A 261 3.72 0.19 5.09
N SER A 262 4.07 -0.47 3.98
CA SER A 262 4.92 0.01 2.91
C SER A 262 4.22 1.05 2.05
N SER A 263 3.00 0.78 1.59
CA SER A 263 2.36 1.61 0.56
C SER A 263 2.13 3.07 0.97
N ASP A 264 1.86 3.33 2.26
CA ASP A 264 1.49 4.66 2.76
C ASP A 264 2.03 5.01 4.14
N GLY A 265 2.76 4.09 4.79
CA GLY A 265 3.30 4.31 6.13
C GLY A 265 2.27 4.19 7.25
N ALA A 266 1.12 3.54 7.04
CA ALA A 266 0.18 3.25 8.13
C ALA A 266 0.87 2.48 9.26
N VAL A 267 0.51 2.79 10.50
CA VAL A 267 1.10 2.17 11.70
C VAL A 267 -0.01 1.55 12.55
N THR A 268 0.15 0.29 12.95
CA THR A 268 -0.73 -0.38 13.91
C THR A 268 0.07 -0.76 15.14
N GLN A 269 -0.38 -0.32 16.31
CA GLN A 269 0.13 -0.80 17.59
C GLN A 269 -0.62 -2.08 17.99
N MET A 270 0.14 -3.09 18.43
CA MET A 270 -0.38 -4.41 18.79
C MET A 270 -0.09 -4.86 20.21
N VAL A 271 1.02 -4.41 20.80
CA VAL A 271 1.37 -4.64 22.20
C VAL A 271 1.62 -3.28 22.85
N ARG A 272 1.11 -3.09 24.07
CA ARG A 272 1.37 -1.88 24.85
C ARG A 272 2.85 -1.77 25.16
N ASP A 273 3.43 -0.58 25.15
CA ASP A 273 4.86 -0.40 25.48
C ASP A 273 5.21 -0.99 26.85
N LYS A 274 4.27 -0.93 27.81
CA LYS A 274 4.47 -1.46 29.16
C LYS A 274 4.65 -2.97 29.22
N ASP A 275 4.11 -3.71 28.24
CA ASP A 275 4.11 -5.17 28.14
C ASP A 275 5.20 -5.62 27.18
N ILE A 276 5.76 -6.81 27.38
CA ILE A 276 6.95 -7.30 26.64
C ILE A 276 6.50 -8.10 25.43
N ALA A 277 6.59 -7.52 24.23
CA ALA A 277 6.41 -8.27 22.98
C ALA A 277 7.53 -9.29 22.75
N TRP A 278 7.24 -10.35 22.00
CA TRP A 278 8.18 -11.44 21.71
C TRP A 278 8.69 -11.35 20.26
N HIS A 279 9.62 -10.44 20.00
CA HIS A 279 10.07 -10.10 18.64
C HIS A 279 11.55 -10.42 18.36
N ALA A 280 12.43 -10.30 19.36
CA ALA A 280 13.88 -10.33 19.17
C ALA A 280 14.52 -11.72 19.29
N GLY A 281 13.75 -12.74 19.66
CA GLY A 281 14.29 -14.09 19.95
C GLY A 281 15.26 -14.15 21.14
N ASN A 282 15.45 -13.04 21.86
CA ASN A 282 16.37 -12.90 22.98
C ASN A 282 15.66 -12.16 24.12
N TRP A 283 15.57 -12.79 25.29
CA TRP A 283 14.80 -12.26 26.42
C TRP A 283 15.34 -10.93 26.98
N ASP A 284 16.67 -10.77 27.05
CA ASP A 284 17.27 -9.51 27.52
C ASP A 284 16.93 -8.34 26.58
N TYR A 285 16.80 -8.62 25.29
CA TYR A 285 16.41 -7.62 24.30
C TYR A 285 14.90 -7.38 24.29
N ASN A 286 14.07 -8.44 24.34
CA ASN A 286 12.61 -8.28 24.42
C ASN A 286 12.20 -7.42 25.62
N THR A 287 12.78 -7.69 26.80
CA THR A 287 12.44 -6.95 28.03
C THR A 287 12.79 -5.47 27.96
N ARG A 288 13.81 -5.08 27.21
CA ARG A 288 14.35 -3.71 27.19
C ARG A 288 14.11 -2.94 25.90
N SER A 289 13.28 -3.46 25.00
CA SER A 289 13.08 -2.85 23.69
C SER A 289 11.62 -2.71 23.26
N ILE A 290 11.44 -1.83 22.28
CA ILE A 290 10.27 -1.77 21.41
C ILE A 290 10.63 -2.35 20.04
N GLY A 291 10.04 -3.49 19.69
CA GLY A 291 10.09 -4.06 18.34
C GLY A 291 9.11 -3.40 17.37
N ILE A 292 9.60 -3.02 16.19
CA ILE A 292 8.83 -2.45 15.08
C ILE A 292 9.01 -3.32 13.84
N GLU A 293 7.92 -3.88 13.37
CA GLU A 293 7.82 -4.72 12.17
C GLU A 293 7.49 -3.88 10.94
N HIS A 294 8.19 -4.10 9.83
CA HIS A 294 7.94 -3.44 8.56
C HIS A 294 7.47 -4.48 7.55
N GLU A 295 6.32 -4.25 6.91
CA GLU A 295 5.83 -5.19 5.91
C GLU A 295 6.84 -5.36 4.76
N GLY A 296 6.85 -6.53 4.15
CA GLY A 296 7.62 -6.81 2.95
C GLY A 296 8.74 -7.81 3.15
N TYR A 297 9.67 -7.81 2.20
CA TYR A 297 10.67 -8.86 2.05
C TYR A 297 12.08 -8.31 1.95
N VAL A 298 13.01 -8.86 2.74
CA VAL A 298 14.42 -8.41 2.79
C VAL A 298 15.19 -8.56 1.47
N SER A 299 14.63 -9.31 0.52
CA SER A 299 15.19 -9.57 -0.81
C SER A 299 14.70 -8.61 -1.89
N ASP A 300 13.77 -7.70 -1.58
CA ASP A 300 13.21 -6.76 -2.56
C ASP A 300 13.18 -5.33 -2.01
N ALA A 301 13.98 -4.45 -2.63
CA ALA A 301 14.08 -3.06 -2.26
C ALA A 301 12.78 -2.26 -2.45
N SER A 302 11.84 -2.74 -3.29
CA SER A 302 10.58 -2.05 -3.60
C SER A 302 9.68 -1.85 -2.38
N TRP A 303 9.84 -2.69 -1.36
CA TRP A 303 9.09 -2.61 -0.10
C TRP A 303 9.52 -1.46 0.80
N PHE A 304 10.76 -0.98 0.68
CA PHE A 304 11.29 0.05 1.58
C PHE A 304 10.98 1.45 1.05
N THR A 305 9.69 1.78 1.03
CA THR A 305 9.20 3.07 0.54
C THR A 305 9.58 4.21 1.48
N ASP A 306 9.58 5.41 0.93
CA ASP A 306 9.79 6.60 1.74
C ASP A 306 8.73 6.77 2.85
N ALA A 307 7.47 6.48 2.52
CA ALA A 307 6.36 6.55 3.47
C ALA A 307 6.59 5.64 4.68
N MET A 308 7.04 4.40 4.45
CA MET A 308 7.42 3.46 5.51
C MET A 308 8.54 4.03 6.38
N TYR A 309 9.65 4.46 5.77
CA TYR A 309 10.79 5.01 6.50
C TYR A 309 10.39 6.19 7.37
N ARG A 310 9.59 7.11 6.84
CA ARG A 310 9.17 8.32 7.57
C ARG A 310 8.24 8.02 8.73
N SER A 311 7.23 7.18 8.53
CA SER A 311 6.31 6.80 9.60
C SER A 311 7.02 6.04 10.71
N SER A 312 7.86 5.06 10.34
CA SER A 312 8.68 4.33 11.30
C SER A 312 9.67 5.22 12.03
N ALA A 313 10.32 6.16 11.33
CA ALA A 313 11.27 7.07 11.97
C ALA A 313 10.57 8.06 12.92
N ALA A 314 9.36 8.50 12.58
CA ALA A 314 8.54 9.34 13.47
C ALA A 314 8.12 8.59 14.74
N LEU A 315 7.70 7.34 14.59
CA LEU A 315 7.43 6.43 15.71
C LEU A 315 8.68 6.22 16.57
N THR A 316 9.80 5.84 15.97
CA THR A 316 11.08 5.63 16.68
C THR A 316 11.54 6.89 17.41
N ARG A 317 11.43 8.07 16.79
CA ARG A 317 11.71 9.34 17.47
C ARG A 317 10.80 9.54 18.69
N ALA A 318 9.50 9.34 18.56
CA ALA A 318 8.55 9.48 19.66
C ALA A 318 8.86 8.50 20.81
N ILE A 319 9.23 7.25 20.50
CA ILE A 319 9.67 6.26 21.48
C ILE A 319 10.96 6.73 22.17
N CYS A 320 11.95 7.18 21.39
CA CYS A 320 13.22 7.67 21.94
C CYS A 320 13.02 8.89 22.85
N ASP A 321 12.17 9.83 22.46
CA ASP A 321 11.84 11.01 23.27
C ASP A 321 11.12 10.62 24.56
N LYS A 322 10.16 9.69 24.49
CA LYS A 322 9.38 9.21 25.64
C LYS A 322 10.23 8.50 26.70
N TYR A 323 11.21 7.69 26.27
CA TYR A 323 12.01 6.85 27.17
C TYR A 323 13.45 7.35 27.37
N GLY A 324 13.82 8.49 26.78
CA GLY A 324 15.17 9.04 26.90
C GLY A 324 16.25 8.22 26.18
N ILE A 325 15.89 7.51 25.10
CA ILE A 325 16.80 6.67 24.33
C ILE A 325 17.64 7.55 23.39
N PRO A 326 18.97 7.44 23.39
CA PRO A 326 19.82 8.12 22.41
C PRO A 326 19.45 7.70 20.97
N LYS A 327 19.30 8.68 20.07
CA LYS A 327 18.92 8.45 18.66
C LYS A 327 20.13 8.07 17.81
N ASP A 328 20.77 6.97 18.15
CA ASP A 328 21.98 6.46 17.49
C ASP A 328 21.85 4.97 17.14
N ARG A 329 22.86 4.45 16.43
CA ARG A 329 22.90 3.05 15.96
C ARG A 329 23.30 2.03 17.03
N SER A 330 23.63 2.48 18.25
CA SER A 330 23.84 1.59 19.39
C SER A 330 22.53 1.26 20.13
N HIS A 331 21.52 2.12 20.03
CA HIS A 331 20.21 1.95 20.67
C HIS A 331 19.07 1.71 19.68
N ILE A 332 19.22 2.13 18.43
CA ILE A 332 18.30 1.77 17.36
C ILE A 332 19.02 0.74 16.52
N ILE A 333 18.59 -0.51 16.56
CA ILE A 333 19.28 -1.66 15.97
C ILE A 333 18.36 -2.44 15.04
N GLY A 334 18.92 -3.22 14.12
CA GLY A 334 18.20 -4.26 13.39
C GLY A 334 18.17 -5.56 14.17
N HIS A 335 17.19 -6.42 13.88
CA HIS A 335 17.10 -7.74 14.50
C HIS A 335 18.36 -8.59 14.31
N SER A 336 18.98 -8.52 13.13
CA SER A 336 20.28 -9.16 12.81
C SER A 336 21.44 -8.74 13.72
N GLN A 337 21.31 -7.64 14.46
CA GLN A 337 22.31 -7.17 15.43
C GLN A 337 22.00 -7.63 16.87
N VAL A 338 20.88 -8.33 17.08
CA VAL A 338 20.55 -8.95 18.37
C VAL A 338 21.42 -10.21 18.54
N PRO A 339 22.10 -10.40 19.69
CA PRO A 339 22.88 -11.59 19.96
C PRO A 339 22.02 -12.86 19.87
N GLY A 340 22.49 -13.82 19.06
CA GLY A 340 21.79 -15.09 18.82
C GLY A 340 20.69 -15.03 17.77
N ALA A 341 20.53 -13.90 17.05
CA ALA A 341 19.57 -13.79 15.96
C ALA A 341 19.83 -14.86 14.88
N THR A 342 18.78 -15.62 14.55
CA THR A 342 18.76 -16.56 13.43
C THR A 342 18.25 -15.94 12.14
N HIS A 343 17.83 -14.67 12.20
CA HIS A 343 17.24 -13.91 11.10
C HIS A 343 18.16 -12.77 10.67
N THR A 344 18.03 -12.35 9.42
CA THR A 344 18.88 -11.34 8.78
C THR A 344 18.19 -9.99 8.61
N ASP A 345 16.98 -9.82 9.11
CA ASP A 345 16.21 -8.58 9.03
C ASP A 345 16.87 -7.43 9.82
N PRO A 346 16.71 -6.17 9.37
CA PRO A 346 15.88 -5.70 8.25
C PRO A 346 16.50 -5.91 6.85
N GLY A 347 17.65 -6.59 6.76
CA GLY A 347 18.24 -7.00 5.48
C GLY A 347 19.07 -5.95 4.77
N GLN A 348 19.64 -6.33 3.64
CA GLN A 348 20.62 -5.53 2.90
C GLN A 348 20.05 -4.26 2.24
N TYR A 349 18.74 -4.26 1.95
CA TYR A 349 18.07 -3.12 1.31
C TYR A 349 17.51 -2.11 2.30
N TRP A 350 17.63 -2.36 3.62
CA TRP A 350 17.31 -1.37 4.63
C TRP A 350 18.41 -0.29 4.70
N ASP A 351 18.07 0.91 4.25
CA ASP A 351 18.93 2.08 4.27
C ASP A 351 18.93 2.73 5.66
N TRP A 352 19.87 2.29 6.48
CA TRP A 352 20.10 2.85 7.81
C TRP A 352 20.46 4.34 7.79
N THR A 353 21.14 4.83 6.74
CA THR A 353 21.53 6.24 6.67
C THR A 353 20.29 7.10 6.52
N LYS A 354 19.43 6.76 5.54
CA LYS A 354 18.14 7.41 5.33
C LYS A 354 17.25 7.33 6.57
N TYR A 355 17.12 6.15 7.15
CA TYR A 355 16.28 5.96 8.34
C TYR A 355 16.75 6.83 9.51
N MET A 356 18.05 6.83 9.81
CA MET A 356 18.61 7.62 10.92
C MET A 356 18.55 9.13 10.67
N GLN A 357 18.66 9.58 9.42
CA GLN A 357 18.39 10.98 9.07
C GLN A 357 16.96 11.37 9.44
N TYR A 358 15.95 10.55 9.11
CA TYR A 358 14.58 10.82 9.52
C TYR A 358 14.38 10.75 11.03
N VAL A 359 15.00 9.80 11.73
CA VAL A 359 14.86 9.67 13.19
C VAL A 359 15.42 10.89 13.92
N THR A 360 16.62 11.35 13.53
CA THR A 360 17.32 12.49 14.15
C THR A 360 16.80 13.86 13.73
N GLY A 361 15.77 13.90 12.86
CA GLY A 361 15.19 15.14 12.35
C GLY A 361 15.93 15.71 11.13
N GLY A 362 17.06 15.12 10.74
CA GLY A 362 17.84 15.46 9.54
C GLY A 362 17.21 15.09 8.19
N GLY A 363 15.96 14.63 8.19
CA GLY A 363 15.13 14.46 6.99
C GLY A 363 13.70 14.96 7.21
N GLY A 364 13.54 15.97 8.07
CA GLY A 364 12.26 16.63 8.29
C GLY A 364 11.52 16.90 6.98
N THR A 365 10.19 16.85 7.02
CA THR A 365 9.34 17.39 5.95
C THR A 365 9.56 18.91 5.96
N GLU A 366 10.69 19.38 5.40
CA GLU A 366 11.06 20.80 5.41
C GLU A 366 10.00 21.66 4.74
N TRP A 367 9.13 21.02 3.97
CA TRP A 367 8.05 21.68 3.28
C TRP A 367 6.78 20.85 3.31
N SER A 368 5.69 21.49 3.76
CA SER A 368 4.33 21.05 3.54
C SER A 368 3.47 22.25 3.20
N VAL A 369 2.47 22.07 2.36
CA VAL A 369 1.42 23.06 2.12
C VAL A 369 0.06 22.42 2.29
N THR A 370 -0.86 23.17 2.90
CA THR A 370 -2.28 22.81 2.95
C THR A 370 -3.06 23.80 2.09
N VAL A 371 -3.90 23.29 1.20
CA VAL A 371 -4.78 24.06 0.33
C VAL A 371 -6.21 23.62 0.64
N ASP A 372 -6.91 24.47 1.37
CA ASP A 372 -8.35 24.41 1.62
C ASP A 372 -9.14 25.00 0.43
N ASN A 373 -10.40 24.63 0.27
CA ASN A 373 -11.27 25.12 -0.81
C ASN A 373 -11.55 26.64 -0.76
N ALA A 374 -11.26 27.32 0.35
CA ALA A 374 -11.29 28.77 0.48
C ALA A 374 -9.90 29.43 0.34
N THR A 375 -8.83 28.66 0.07
CA THR A 375 -7.47 29.21 -0.09
C THR A 375 -7.39 30.08 -1.34
N ALA A 376 -7.26 31.40 -1.12
CA ALA A 376 -7.28 32.40 -2.18
C ALA A 376 -6.24 32.12 -3.27
N GLY A 377 -6.69 32.06 -4.53
CA GLY A 377 -5.83 31.83 -5.70
C GLY A 377 -5.20 30.44 -5.78
N LYS A 378 -5.51 29.53 -4.85
CA LYS A 378 -4.99 28.17 -4.81
C LYS A 378 -6.06 27.09 -4.99
N PHE A 379 -7.34 27.43 -4.84
CA PHE A 379 -8.44 26.54 -5.19
C PHE A 379 -9.26 27.10 -6.36
N THR A 380 -9.62 26.25 -7.33
CA THR A 380 -10.54 26.59 -8.42
C THR A 380 -11.52 25.48 -8.68
N ALA A 381 -12.80 25.81 -8.88
CA ALA A 381 -13.84 24.85 -9.25
C ALA A 381 -14.85 25.53 -10.19
N GLY A 382 -15.47 24.73 -11.06
CA GLY A 382 -16.50 25.21 -11.98
C GLY A 382 -17.79 25.65 -11.25
N VAL A 383 -18.70 26.29 -12.00
CA VAL A 383 -20.00 26.75 -11.47
C VAL A 383 -20.92 25.63 -10.97
N ASN A 384 -20.63 24.38 -11.34
CA ASN A 384 -21.38 23.19 -10.93
C ASN A 384 -21.01 22.67 -9.53
N TRP A 385 -20.05 23.31 -8.86
CA TRP A 385 -19.63 22.99 -7.50
C TRP A 385 -20.30 23.95 -6.51
N GLY A 386 -21.30 23.44 -5.79
CA GLY A 386 -21.95 24.16 -4.69
C GLY A 386 -21.04 24.28 -3.47
N THR A 387 -21.44 25.11 -2.50
CA THR A 387 -20.75 25.29 -1.21
C THR A 387 -21.65 24.86 -0.08
N SER A 388 -21.12 24.13 0.91
CA SER A 388 -21.88 23.65 2.07
C SER A 388 -21.08 23.81 3.36
N THR A 389 -21.79 24.05 4.46
CA THR A 389 -21.25 24.06 5.83
C THR A 389 -21.85 22.95 6.70
N TYR A 390 -22.60 22.02 6.09
CA TYR A 390 -23.43 21.04 6.79
C TYR A 390 -22.65 20.15 7.76
N SER A 391 -21.57 19.52 7.27
CA SER A 391 -20.80 18.58 8.10
C SER A 391 -19.84 19.30 9.04
N ALA A 392 -19.84 18.90 10.31
CA ALA A 392 -18.85 19.34 11.31
C ALA A 392 -17.45 18.74 11.08
N GLN A 393 -17.34 17.74 10.21
CA GLN A 393 -16.06 17.13 9.84
C GLN A 393 -15.27 17.96 8.83
N ARG A 394 -15.81 19.05 8.29
CA ARG A 394 -15.14 19.88 7.28
C ARG A 394 -13.83 20.48 7.79
N TYR A 395 -12.85 20.61 6.91
CA TYR A 395 -11.70 21.48 7.14
C TYR A 395 -12.13 22.94 6.85
N GLY A 396 -11.55 23.90 7.56
CA GLY A 396 -11.90 25.30 7.35
C GLY A 396 -13.38 25.65 7.62
N ALA A 397 -13.90 26.60 6.83
CA ALA A 397 -15.22 27.20 7.07
C ALA A 397 -16.36 26.45 6.36
N ASP A 398 -16.11 25.96 5.16
CA ASP A 398 -17.06 25.32 4.25
C ASP A 398 -16.33 24.33 3.33
N TYR A 399 -17.08 23.54 2.55
CA TYR A 399 -16.54 22.65 1.54
C TYR A 399 -17.36 22.74 0.25
N ARG A 400 -16.80 22.26 -0.86
CA ARG A 400 -17.47 22.17 -2.15
C ARG A 400 -18.12 20.81 -2.37
N TYR A 401 -19.25 20.79 -3.06
CA TYR A 401 -19.92 19.54 -3.43
C TYR A 401 -20.50 19.61 -4.85
N ALA A 402 -20.57 18.47 -5.51
CA ALA A 402 -21.07 18.35 -6.87
C ALA A 402 -21.75 17.00 -7.12
N THR A 403 -22.79 16.99 -7.93
CA THR A 403 -23.43 15.77 -8.43
C THR A 403 -22.50 15.07 -9.44
N PRO A 404 -22.39 13.73 -9.44
CA PRO A 404 -21.54 13.02 -10.40
C PRO A 404 -22.03 13.16 -11.85
N VAL A 405 -21.11 13.08 -12.81
CA VAL A 405 -21.36 13.14 -14.26
C VAL A 405 -20.41 12.21 -15.02
N ALA A 406 -20.60 12.10 -16.34
CA ALA A 406 -19.77 11.24 -17.20
C ALA A 406 -18.48 11.92 -17.70
N ALA A 407 -18.36 13.24 -17.62
CA ALA A 407 -17.21 14.01 -18.12
C ALA A 407 -16.41 14.66 -16.98
N SER A 408 -15.11 14.93 -17.20
CA SER A 408 -14.29 15.63 -16.21
C SER A 408 -14.82 17.03 -15.92
N ASP A 409 -14.98 17.36 -14.65
CA ASP A 409 -15.20 18.73 -14.16
C ASP A 409 -14.51 18.87 -12.79
N PRO A 410 -13.18 19.08 -12.77
CA PRO A 410 -12.38 19.03 -11.55
C PRO A 410 -12.41 20.32 -10.73
N ALA A 411 -12.49 20.15 -9.41
CA ALA A 411 -12.06 21.11 -8.42
C ALA A 411 -10.53 20.96 -8.19
N TRP A 412 -9.75 21.94 -8.63
CA TRP A 412 -8.28 21.92 -8.58
C TRP A 412 -7.72 22.62 -7.34
N TYR A 413 -6.72 21.97 -6.75
CA TYR A 413 -5.85 22.46 -5.69
C TYR A 413 -4.46 22.71 -6.28
N ARG A 414 -4.08 23.98 -6.29
CA ARG A 414 -2.82 24.51 -6.82
C ARG A 414 -1.82 24.75 -5.70
N ALA A 415 -0.58 24.37 -5.90
CA ALA A 415 0.51 24.57 -4.94
C ALA A 415 1.85 24.83 -5.63
N ALA A 416 2.72 25.57 -4.95
CA ALA A 416 4.08 25.89 -5.39
C ALA A 416 5.09 24.93 -4.74
N LEU A 417 5.42 23.84 -5.42
CA LEU A 417 6.37 22.85 -4.88
C LEU A 417 7.82 23.35 -5.02
N PRO A 418 8.64 23.27 -3.97
CA PRO A 418 9.98 23.86 -3.95
C PRO A 418 11.01 23.11 -4.80
N ALA A 419 10.80 21.81 -5.05
CA ALA A 419 11.71 20.96 -5.81
C ALA A 419 10.96 19.75 -6.40
N SER A 420 11.46 19.18 -7.49
CA SER A 420 10.97 17.88 -7.95
C SER A 420 11.39 16.79 -6.95
N GLY A 421 10.55 15.78 -6.73
CA GLY A 421 10.86 14.73 -5.78
C GLY A 421 9.63 13.94 -5.36
N ALA A 422 9.79 13.10 -4.33
CA ALA A 422 8.69 12.36 -3.74
C ALA A 422 7.89 13.27 -2.80
N TYR A 423 6.57 13.20 -2.91
CA TYR A 423 5.63 13.90 -2.04
C TYR A 423 4.52 12.95 -1.61
N ARG A 424 4.18 12.98 -0.32
CA ARG A 424 2.94 12.40 0.15
C ARG A 424 1.81 13.40 -0.13
N VAL A 425 0.75 12.93 -0.75
CA VAL A 425 -0.47 13.71 -1.00
C VAL A 425 -1.57 13.18 -0.10
N GLU A 426 -2.16 14.05 0.69
CA GLU A 426 -3.24 13.74 1.62
C GLU A 426 -4.46 14.60 1.31
N VAL A 427 -5.65 14.05 1.54
CA VAL A 427 -6.93 14.74 1.36
C VAL A 427 -7.69 14.75 2.67
N TRP A 428 -8.51 15.77 2.83
CA TRP A 428 -9.50 15.87 3.88
C TRP A 428 -10.87 16.00 3.20
N TYR A 429 -11.87 15.33 3.75
CA TYR A 429 -13.27 15.47 3.33
C TYR A 429 -14.19 15.14 4.51
N PRO A 430 -15.41 15.71 4.57
CA PRO A 430 -16.46 15.18 5.42
C PRO A 430 -17.02 13.89 4.81
N ALA A 431 -17.28 12.89 5.65
CA ALA A 431 -17.89 11.63 5.24
C ALA A 431 -19.38 11.59 5.55
N ASP A 432 -20.15 11.02 4.63
CA ASP A 432 -21.59 10.76 4.79
C ASP A 432 -21.98 9.54 3.97
N PRO A 433 -22.77 8.58 4.47
CA PRO A 433 -23.19 7.40 3.72
C PRO A 433 -23.84 7.70 2.35
N GLY A 434 -24.40 8.89 2.15
CA GLY A 434 -24.96 9.38 0.89
C GLY A 434 -23.97 10.06 -0.07
N TYR A 435 -22.68 10.13 0.28
CA TYR A 435 -21.62 10.65 -0.60
C TYR A 435 -21.07 9.58 -1.54
N ASN A 436 -20.23 10.02 -2.48
CA ASN A 436 -19.74 9.18 -3.55
C ASN A 436 -18.77 8.11 -3.06
N SER A 437 -18.97 6.87 -3.52
CA SER A 437 -18.16 5.70 -3.15
C SER A 437 -16.85 5.58 -3.92
N SER A 438 -16.63 6.40 -4.93
CA SER A 438 -15.48 6.31 -5.85
C SER A 438 -15.13 7.68 -6.43
N ALA A 439 -14.95 8.69 -5.57
CA ALA A 439 -14.59 10.03 -5.98
C ALA A 439 -13.15 10.07 -6.55
N PRO A 440 -12.93 10.49 -7.81
CA PRO A 440 -11.61 10.48 -8.43
C PRO A 440 -10.75 11.69 -8.07
N TYR A 441 -9.65 11.44 -7.38
CA TYR A 441 -8.58 12.40 -7.18
C TYR A 441 -7.49 12.21 -8.22
N ILE A 442 -7.25 13.24 -9.03
CA ILE A 442 -6.22 13.30 -10.07
C ILE A 442 -4.99 13.96 -9.45
N VAL A 443 -3.88 13.24 -9.37
CA VAL A 443 -2.57 13.77 -8.96
C VAL A 443 -1.71 13.98 -10.21
N ALA A 444 -1.27 15.22 -10.42
CA ALA A 444 -0.39 15.59 -11.53
C ALA A 444 1.08 15.22 -11.21
N THR A 445 1.46 13.99 -11.58
CA THR A 445 2.81 13.44 -11.32
C THR A 445 3.80 13.77 -12.44
N SER A 446 5.09 13.54 -12.19
CA SER A 446 6.15 13.70 -13.20
C SER A 446 6.00 12.74 -14.39
N GLY A 447 5.34 11.60 -14.21
CA GLY A 447 5.06 10.61 -15.25
C GLY A 447 3.69 10.75 -15.92
N GLY A 448 2.98 11.86 -15.68
CA GLY A 448 1.60 12.08 -16.12
C GLY A 448 0.58 11.96 -14.99
N ASN A 449 -0.69 12.20 -15.31
CA ASN A 449 -1.74 12.17 -14.29
C ASN A 449 -1.97 10.75 -13.77
N GLN A 450 -2.09 10.62 -12.45
CA GLN A 450 -2.51 9.40 -11.78
C GLN A 450 -3.82 9.65 -11.05
N THR A 451 -4.78 8.75 -11.20
CA THR A 451 -6.09 8.86 -10.53
C THR A 451 -6.12 7.90 -9.35
N VAL A 452 -6.57 8.40 -8.20
CA VAL A 452 -6.86 7.63 -6.99
C VAL A 452 -8.34 7.79 -6.69
N TYR A 453 -9.06 6.68 -6.62
CA TYR A 453 -10.47 6.68 -6.24
C TYR A 453 -10.60 6.61 -4.72
N VAL A 454 -11.42 7.48 -4.14
CA VAL A 454 -11.64 7.57 -2.70
C VAL A 454 -13.11 7.36 -2.38
N ASP A 455 -13.41 6.50 -1.43
CA ASP A 455 -14.75 6.33 -0.89
C ASP A 455 -15.04 7.41 0.15
N GLN A 456 -15.89 8.38 -0.20
CA GLN A 456 -16.25 9.49 0.68
C GLN A 456 -17.41 9.18 1.62
N ARG A 457 -17.89 7.92 1.66
CA ARG A 457 -18.94 7.49 2.58
C ARG A 457 -18.46 7.27 4.00
N ALA A 458 -17.16 7.08 4.17
CA ALA A 458 -16.53 6.81 5.45
C ALA A 458 -15.17 7.53 5.57
N GLY A 459 -14.66 7.62 6.79
CA GLY A 459 -13.29 8.05 6.99
C GLY A 459 -13.00 9.53 6.88
N GLY A 460 -14.04 10.36 6.91
CA GLY A 460 -13.93 11.81 6.87
C GLY A 460 -13.58 12.41 8.23
N GLY A 461 -13.25 13.71 8.23
CA GLY A 461 -12.82 14.43 9.44
C GLY A 461 -11.38 14.13 9.86
N GLY A 462 -10.55 13.63 8.94
CA GLY A 462 -9.14 13.33 9.15
C GLY A 462 -8.36 13.38 7.84
N TRP A 463 -7.02 13.50 7.94
CA TRP A 463 -6.15 13.44 6.77
C TRP A 463 -6.00 12.01 6.28
N ARG A 464 -6.27 11.82 4.98
CA ARG A 464 -6.17 10.53 4.29
C ARG A 464 -5.12 10.59 3.20
N SER A 465 -4.14 9.69 3.26
CA SER A 465 -3.11 9.59 2.22
C SER A 465 -3.70 9.04 0.92
N LEU A 466 -3.57 9.79 -0.18
CA LEU A 466 -3.75 9.28 -1.53
C LEU A 466 -2.55 8.44 -1.98
N GLY A 467 -1.43 8.51 -1.26
CA GLY A 467 -0.19 7.82 -1.57
C GLY A 467 1.01 8.77 -1.67
N THR A 468 2.13 8.20 -2.10
CA THR A 468 3.36 8.94 -2.40
C THR A 468 3.55 9.02 -3.91
N PHE A 469 3.83 10.22 -4.41
CA PHE A 469 3.94 10.52 -5.83
C PHE A 469 5.24 11.27 -6.12
N SER A 470 5.85 10.97 -7.27
CA SER A 470 6.91 11.81 -7.81
C SER A 470 6.28 13.04 -8.47
N LEU A 471 6.50 14.22 -7.91
CA LEU A 471 5.94 15.49 -8.40
C LEU A 471 7.05 16.39 -8.95
N ASN A 472 6.68 17.32 -9.85
CA ASN A 472 7.60 18.31 -10.41
C ASN A 472 7.69 19.53 -9.50
N ALA A 473 8.82 20.26 -9.53
CA ALA A 473 8.90 21.59 -8.95
C ALA A 473 7.99 22.58 -9.69
N GLY A 474 7.55 23.64 -9.01
CA GLY A 474 6.81 24.76 -9.60
C GLY A 474 5.40 24.97 -9.06
N ASP A 475 4.70 25.99 -9.56
CA ASP A 475 3.36 26.40 -9.10
C ASP A 475 2.29 26.00 -10.13
N TYR A 476 1.58 24.91 -9.87
CA TYR A 476 0.61 24.31 -10.80
C TYR A 476 -0.52 23.58 -10.06
N ASN A 477 -1.56 23.16 -10.80
CA ASN A 477 -2.66 22.36 -10.28
C ASN A 477 -2.15 20.94 -9.94
N VAL A 478 -1.88 20.69 -8.67
CA VAL A 478 -1.22 19.45 -8.22
C VAL A 478 -2.22 18.32 -8.05
N VAL A 479 -3.38 18.64 -7.46
CA VAL A 479 -4.43 17.67 -7.15
C VAL A 479 -5.75 18.21 -7.64
N GLY A 480 -6.55 17.39 -8.32
CA GLY A 480 -7.89 17.75 -8.77
C GLY A 480 -8.90 16.69 -8.35
N LEU A 481 -9.98 17.07 -7.68
CA LEU A 481 -11.10 16.18 -7.45
C LEU A 481 -12.11 16.36 -8.58
N SER A 482 -12.31 15.34 -9.41
CA SER A 482 -13.28 15.38 -10.49
C SER A 482 -14.63 14.80 -10.07
N ARG A 483 -15.71 15.31 -10.67
CA ARG A 483 -17.06 14.71 -10.56
C ARG A 483 -17.34 13.70 -11.67
N TRP A 484 -16.34 13.27 -12.46
CA TRP A 484 -16.51 12.10 -13.33
C TRP A 484 -16.62 10.86 -12.44
N THR A 485 -17.72 10.14 -12.42
CA THR A 485 -17.78 8.86 -11.69
C THR A 485 -19.13 8.21 -12.00
N SER A 486 -19.10 6.89 -12.08
CA SER A 486 -20.29 6.05 -12.15
C SER A 486 -21.00 5.91 -10.79
N GLY A 487 -20.31 6.22 -9.69
CA GLY A 487 -20.85 6.21 -8.34
C GLY A 487 -21.98 7.23 -8.17
N THR A 488 -22.95 6.87 -7.32
CA THR A 488 -24.04 7.78 -6.93
C THR A 488 -23.61 8.62 -5.72
N GLY A 489 -24.39 9.66 -5.38
CA GLY A 489 -24.09 10.53 -4.24
C GLY A 489 -23.11 11.66 -4.58
N TYR A 490 -23.09 12.71 -3.75
CA TYR A 490 -22.26 13.89 -3.99
C TYR A 490 -20.77 13.57 -3.91
N VAL A 491 -19.99 14.16 -4.84
CA VAL A 491 -18.54 14.27 -4.75
C VAL A 491 -18.20 15.52 -3.96
N VAL A 492 -17.31 15.42 -2.97
CA VAL A 492 -17.03 16.48 -1.99
C VAL A 492 -15.56 16.88 -2.01
N ALA A 493 -15.29 18.16 -2.28
CA ALA A 493 -13.95 18.76 -2.28
C ALA A 493 -13.81 19.70 -1.06
N ASP A 494 -12.82 19.46 -0.22
CA ASP A 494 -12.57 20.25 1.00
C ASP A 494 -11.11 20.71 1.06
N ALA A 495 -10.16 19.88 1.52
CA ALA A 495 -8.76 20.28 1.60
C ALA A 495 -7.76 19.21 1.13
N VAL A 496 -6.60 19.68 0.66
CA VAL A 496 -5.45 18.87 0.25
C VAL A 496 -4.21 19.30 1.03
N ARG A 497 -3.43 18.33 1.51
CA ARG A 497 -2.11 18.56 2.11
C ARG A 497 -1.04 17.84 1.28
N ILE A 498 0.00 18.57 0.91
CA ILE A 498 1.12 18.06 0.13
C ILE A 498 2.37 18.18 0.98
N VAL A 499 3.05 17.07 1.21
CA VAL A 499 4.19 16.99 2.13
C VAL A 499 5.41 16.46 1.38
N ARG A 500 6.50 17.23 1.36
CA ARG A 500 7.76 16.80 0.72
C ARG A 500 8.41 15.69 1.53
N LEU A 501 8.90 14.69 0.81
CA LEU A 501 9.58 13.52 1.35
C LEU A 501 11.10 13.51 1.08
#